data_AF-A0AAU9FA15-F1
#
_entry.id   AF-A0AAU9FA15-F1
#
_cell.length_a   1.000
_cell.length_b   1.000
_cell.length_c   1.000
_cell.angle_alpha   90.00
_cell.angle_beta   90.00
_cell.angle_gamma   90.00
#
_symmetry.space_group_name_H-M   'P 1'
#
loop_
_entity.id
_entity.type
_entity.pdbx_description
1 polymer ?
#
loop_
_entity_poly.entity_id
_entity_poly.type
_entity_poly.pdbx_seq_one_letter_code
_entity_poly.pdbx_strand_id
1 'polypeptide(L)'
;MDLQMISTYIRLSFLLVLFVGALHLSTAQTRSCARTCNVLYRCSPYYKELVYAVVDGVCRVYQNGCIFGNENCTRVNQCQSPLSSTSAEKCKEFCPRRCPRGGQEVCGWFPFINSNGENSDRYIAFANRCLLDQYSCQNNIAYAYEPTLGPCP
;
A
#
# COMPACT_ATOMS: atom_id res chain seq x y z
N MET A 1 52.98 16.76 -29.55
CA MET A 1 51.91 16.69 -28.52
C MET A 1 51.74 15.23 -28.16
N ASP A 2 52.37 14.82 -27.06
CA ASP A 2 52.55 13.42 -26.67
C ASP A 2 51.25 12.70 -26.29
N LEU A 3 51.05 11.50 -26.83
CA LEU A 3 49.93 10.60 -26.51
C LEU A 3 49.80 10.32 -24.99
N GLN A 4 50.91 10.38 -24.23
CA GLN A 4 50.90 10.22 -22.77
C GLN A 4 50.17 11.38 -22.05
N MET A 5 50.24 12.60 -22.58
CA MET A 5 49.59 13.77 -21.98
C MET A 5 48.06 13.69 -22.10
N ILE A 6 47.57 13.20 -23.24
CA ILE A 6 46.13 13.00 -23.52
C ILE A 6 45.55 11.90 -22.62
N SER A 7 46.26 10.78 -22.45
CA SER A 7 45.83 9.68 -21.58
C SER A 7 45.67 10.11 -20.11
N THR A 8 46.58 10.95 -19.63
CA THR A 8 46.58 11.45 -18.26
C THR A 8 45.42 12.43 -18.03
N TYR A 9 45.15 13.31 -18.99
CA TYR A 9 43.99 14.23 -18.94
C TYR A 9 42.65 13.48 -18.91
N ILE A 10 42.49 12.44 -19.73
CA ILE A 10 41.25 11.65 -19.77
C ILE A 10 41.01 10.92 -18.44
N ARG A 11 42.06 10.34 -17.83
CA ARG A 11 41.96 9.69 -16.52
C ARG A 11 41.61 10.67 -15.41
N LEU A 12 42.20 11.88 -15.44
CA LEU A 12 41.93 12.92 -14.46
C LEU A 12 40.49 13.47 -14.57
N SER A 13 39.99 13.66 -15.80
CA SER A 13 38.61 14.06 -16.04
C SER A 13 37.60 13.02 -15.58
N PHE A 14 37.87 11.72 -15.79
CA PHE A 14 37.00 10.65 -15.29
C PHE A 14 36.94 10.59 -13.77
N LEU A 15 38.08 10.80 -13.09
CA LEU A 15 38.16 10.82 -11.63
C LEU A 15 37.40 12.02 -11.04
N LEU A 16 37.48 13.20 -11.68
CA LEU A 16 36.72 14.39 -11.27
C LEU A 16 35.20 14.20 -11.39
N VAL A 17 34.72 13.57 -12.48
CA VAL A 17 33.29 13.29 -12.68
C VAL A 17 32.77 12.29 -11.63
N LEU A 18 33.55 11.25 -11.31
CA LEU A 18 33.20 10.29 -10.26
C LEU A 18 33.16 10.94 -8.86
N PHE A 19 34.10 11.84 -8.55
CA PHE A 19 34.11 12.56 -7.28
C PHE A 19 32.93 13.52 -7.12
N VAL A 20 32.58 14.26 -8.17
CA VAL A 20 31.40 15.16 -8.15
C VAL A 20 30.11 14.35 -8.08
N GLY A 21 30.01 13.23 -8.81
CA GLY A 21 28.86 12.33 -8.74
C GLY A 21 28.63 11.71 -7.36
N ALA A 22 29.70 11.36 -6.64
CA ALA A 22 29.60 10.83 -5.27
C ALA A 22 29.17 11.89 -4.24
N LEU A 23 29.61 13.15 -4.41
CA LEU A 23 29.24 14.25 -3.51
C LEU A 23 27.75 14.64 -3.61
N HIS A 24 27.10 14.39 -4.75
CA HIS A 24 25.67 14.65 -4.94
C HIS A 24 24.74 13.53 -4.43
N LEU A 25 25.26 12.37 -4.01
CA LEU A 25 24.44 11.22 -3.61
C LEU A 25 24.05 11.20 -2.12
N SER A 26 24.32 12.27 -1.38
CA SER A 26 24.31 12.27 0.09
C SER A 26 23.21 13.12 0.72
N THR A 27 21.97 13.04 0.23
CA THR A 27 20.81 13.50 1.03
C THR A 27 19.59 12.61 0.80
N ALA A 28 19.70 11.33 1.17
CA ALA A 28 18.50 10.61 1.60
C ALA A 28 18.14 11.18 2.98
N GLN A 29 17.37 12.27 3.03
CA GLN A 29 16.80 12.75 4.30
C GLN A 29 15.87 11.66 4.84
N THR A 30 16.33 10.90 5.83
CA THR A 30 15.46 10.08 6.65
C THR A 30 14.54 11.01 7.44
N ARG A 31 13.35 11.28 6.90
CA ARG A 31 12.30 12.02 7.61
C ARG A 31 11.90 11.20 8.84
N SER A 32 12.36 11.61 10.01
CA SER A 32 11.93 11.00 11.27
C SER A 32 10.48 11.41 11.55
N CYS A 33 9.54 10.53 11.22
CA CYS A 33 8.13 10.74 11.53
C CYS A 33 7.92 10.58 13.03
N ALA A 34 7.42 11.62 13.69
CA ALA A 34 7.03 11.54 15.08
C ALA A 34 5.85 10.55 15.20
N ARG A 35 6.03 9.48 16.00
CA ARG A 35 4.99 8.48 16.27
C ARG A 35 3.97 9.04 17.26
N THR A 36 3.16 9.99 16.81
CA THR A 36 2.22 10.73 17.66
C THR A 36 0.86 10.06 17.77
N CYS A 37 0.56 9.07 16.91
CA CYS A 37 -0.69 8.37 16.94
C CYS A 37 -0.55 6.96 17.55
N ASN A 38 -1.38 6.66 18.55
CA ASN A 38 -1.46 5.35 19.17
C ASN A 38 -2.45 4.49 18.38
N VAL A 39 -1.95 3.46 17.69
CA VAL A 39 -2.78 2.48 16.99
C VAL A 39 -3.69 1.80 18.00
N LEU A 40 -5.00 1.76 17.74
CA LEU A 40 -5.96 1.04 18.57
C LEU A 40 -5.76 -0.46 18.32
N TYR A 41 -4.91 -1.11 19.12
CA TYR A 41 -4.48 -2.51 18.91
C TYR A 41 -5.61 -3.56 18.96
N ARG A 42 -6.87 -3.20 19.17
CA ARG A 42 -7.99 -4.14 19.39
C ARG A 42 -9.17 -3.89 18.45
N CYS A 43 -8.92 -3.75 17.16
CA CYS A 43 -10.02 -3.78 16.19
C CYS A 43 -10.42 -5.23 15.92
N SER A 44 -11.70 -5.55 16.16
CA SER A 44 -12.27 -6.82 15.69
C SER A 44 -12.54 -6.70 14.18
N PRO A 45 -12.06 -7.65 13.36
CA PRO A 45 -12.32 -7.62 11.93
C PRO A 45 -13.64 -8.33 11.56
N TYR A 46 -14.36 -8.90 12.52
CA TYR A 46 -15.57 -9.69 12.24
C TYR A 46 -16.86 -8.84 12.18
N TYR A 47 -16.86 -7.66 12.80
CA TYR A 47 -18.00 -6.74 12.74
C TYR A 47 -17.95 -5.86 11.49
N LYS A 48 -19.05 -5.82 10.73
CA LYS A 48 -19.21 -5.04 9.50
C LYS A 48 -19.90 -3.71 9.76
N GLU A 49 -19.18 -2.63 9.51
CA GLU A 49 -19.65 -1.25 9.44
C GLU A 49 -18.84 -0.54 8.36
N LEU A 50 -19.10 -0.89 7.09
CA LEU A 50 -18.17 -0.59 6.01
C LEU A 50 -17.82 0.90 5.90
N VAL A 51 -16.53 1.18 5.79
CA VAL A 51 -16.01 2.52 5.52
C VAL A 51 -15.34 2.52 4.15
N TYR A 52 -15.62 3.53 3.35
CA TYR A 52 -15.13 3.65 1.98
C TYR A 52 -14.14 4.81 1.88
N ALA A 53 -13.03 4.62 1.19
CA ALA A 53 -12.08 5.70 0.90
C ALA A 53 -11.42 5.48 -0.45
N VAL A 54 -11.00 6.56 -1.10
CA VAL A 54 -10.20 6.50 -2.33
C VAL A 54 -8.73 6.58 -1.94
N VAL A 55 -7.99 5.51 -2.21
CA VAL A 55 -6.55 5.39 -1.93
C VAL A 55 -5.84 5.23 -3.26
N ASP A 56 -4.95 6.17 -3.59
CA ASP A 56 -4.18 6.18 -4.83
C ASP A 56 -5.04 5.99 -6.10
N GLY A 57 -6.23 6.62 -6.11
CA GLY A 57 -7.18 6.56 -7.22
C GLY A 57 -8.03 5.28 -7.27
N VAL A 58 -7.91 4.39 -6.29
CA VAL A 58 -8.67 3.15 -6.18
C VAL A 58 -9.59 3.18 -4.98
N CYS A 59 -10.82 2.75 -5.16
CA CYS A 59 -11.74 2.58 -4.03
C CYS A 59 -11.33 1.41 -3.14
N ARG A 60 -11.09 1.70 -1.87
CA ARG A 60 -10.77 0.73 -0.82
C ARG A 60 -11.93 0.65 0.17
N VAL A 61 -12.41 -0.58 0.40
CA VAL A 61 -13.47 -0.88 1.37
C VAL A 61 -12.83 -1.41 2.66
N TYR A 62 -13.04 -0.70 3.76
CA TYR A 62 -12.61 -1.08 5.10
C TYR A 62 -13.78 -1.71 5.85
N GLN A 63 -13.49 -2.74 6.65
CA GLN A 63 -14.52 -3.51 7.33
C GLN A 63 -15.29 -2.69 8.38
N ASN A 64 -14.60 -1.79 9.09
CA ASN A 64 -15.16 -0.90 10.10
C ASN A 64 -14.29 0.34 10.36
N GLY A 65 -14.86 1.31 11.09
CA GLY A 65 -14.19 2.56 11.45
C GLY A 65 -12.93 2.37 12.31
N CYS A 66 -12.85 1.32 13.13
CA CYS A 66 -11.64 1.03 13.91
C CYS A 66 -10.46 0.69 13.01
N ILE A 67 -10.65 -0.23 12.05
CA ILE A 67 -9.60 -0.62 11.10
C ILE A 67 -9.20 0.58 10.23
N PHE A 68 -10.16 1.37 9.75
CA PHE A 68 -9.87 2.60 9.01
C PHE A 68 -9.07 3.62 9.84
N GLY A 69 -9.42 3.78 11.13
CA GLY A 69 -8.69 4.64 12.06
C GLY A 69 -7.25 4.18 12.29
N ASN A 70 -7.02 2.86 12.43
CA ASN A 70 -5.68 2.29 12.54
C ASN A 70 -4.82 2.51 11.29
N GLU A 71 -5.42 2.39 10.10
CA GLU A 71 -4.75 2.71 8.85
C GLU A 71 -4.32 4.19 8.82
N ASN A 72 -5.23 5.11 9.14
CA ASN A 72 -4.90 6.54 9.24
C ASN A 72 -3.82 6.84 10.28
N CYS A 73 -3.86 6.14 11.41
CA CYS A 73 -2.85 6.25 12.45
C CYS A 73 -1.47 5.82 11.94
N THR A 74 -1.42 4.70 11.20
CA THR A 74 -0.21 4.17 10.57
C THR A 74 0.33 5.17 9.54
N ARG A 75 -0.54 5.72 8.70
CA ARG A 75 -0.19 6.76 7.72
C ARG A 75 0.43 8.00 8.36
N VAL A 76 -0.19 8.53 9.41
CA VAL A 76 0.35 9.68 10.17
C VAL A 76 1.74 9.36 10.74
N ASN A 77 1.89 8.18 11.34
CA ASN A 77 3.18 7.70 11.86
C ASN A 77 4.24 7.46 10.76
N GLN A 78 3.84 7.40 9.49
CA GLN A 78 4.68 7.30 8.30
C GLN A 78 4.78 8.62 7.51
N CYS A 79 4.37 9.75 8.10
CA CYS A 79 4.35 11.07 7.45
C CYS A 79 3.46 11.16 6.19
N GLN A 80 2.49 10.26 6.07
CA GLN A 80 1.49 10.29 5.01
C GLN A 80 0.24 11.02 5.50
N SER A 81 -0.44 11.72 4.59
CA SER A 81 -1.73 12.35 4.90
C SER A 81 -2.77 11.28 5.26
N PRO A 82 -3.58 11.48 6.31
CA PRO A 82 -4.68 10.59 6.61
C PRO A 82 -5.67 10.56 5.45
N LEU A 83 -6.30 9.41 5.25
CA LEU A 83 -7.38 9.19 4.31
C LEU A 83 -8.66 9.86 4.82
N SER A 84 -9.46 10.37 3.88
CA SER A 84 -10.84 10.78 4.13
C SER A 84 -11.78 9.65 3.74
N SER A 85 -12.77 9.39 4.58
CA SER A 85 -13.89 8.54 4.18
C SER A 85 -14.77 9.25 3.14
N THR A 86 -15.53 8.47 2.40
CA THR A 86 -16.51 8.94 1.41
C THR A 86 -17.73 8.01 1.39
N SER A 87 -18.74 8.35 0.59
CA SER A 87 -19.92 7.50 0.42
C SER A 87 -19.60 6.27 -0.42
N ALA A 88 -20.39 5.21 -0.29
CA ALA A 88 -20.23 4.00 -1.11
C ALA A 88 -20.36 4.32 -2.60
N GLU A 89 -21.31 5.18 -2.96
CA GLU A 89 -21.59 5.62 -4.32
C GLU A 89 -20.38 6.34 -4.91
N LYS A 90 -19.83 7.31 -4.16
CA LYS A 90 -18.69 8.08 -4.61
C LYS A 90 -17.44 7.22 -4.75
N CYS A 91 -17.21 6.29 -3.81
CA CYS A 91 -16.08 5.38 -3.88
C CYS A 91 -16.19 4.46 -5.10
N LYS A 92 -17.37 3.90 -5.39
CA LYS A 92 -17.57 2.97 -6.51
C LYS A 92 -17.22 3.54 -7.88
N GLU A 93 -17.26 4.86 -8.06
CA GLU A 93 -16.74 5.52 -9.27
C GLU A 93 -15.27 5.17 -9.55
N PHE A 94 -14.50 4.84 -8.51
CA PHE A 94 -13.08 4.48 -8.51
C PHE A 94 -12.83 2.97 -8.37
N CYS A 95 -13.85 2.11 -8.53
CA CYS A 95 -13.60 0.67 -8.64
C CYS A 95 -12.74 0.39 -9.90
N PRO A 96 -11.68 -0.44 -9.80
CA PRO A 96 -10.93 -0.86 -10.98
C PRO A 96 -11.86 -1.52 -12.01
N ARG A 97 -11.87 -0.98 -13.23
CA ARG A 97 -12.69 -1.54 -14.34
C ARG A 97 -11.94 -2.56 -15.18
N ARG A 98 -10.62 -2.42 -15.25
CA ARG A 98 -9.72 -3.32 -15.99
C ARG A 98 -8.51 -3.60 -15.13
N CYS A 99 -8.20 -4.88 -14.98
CA CYS A 99 -7.00 -5.34 -14.30
C CYS A 99 -6.16 -6.22 -15.23
N PRO A 100 -4.83 -6.22 -15.11
CA PRO A 100 -3.99 -7.21 -15.76
C PRO A 100 -4.40 -8.62 -15.35
N ARG A 101 -4.28 -9.59 -16.26
CA ARG A 101 -4.60 -11.00 -15.96
C ARG A 101 -3.50 -11.74 -15.19
N GLY A 102 -2.28 -11.20 -15.18
CA GLY A 102 -1.13 -11.75 -14.45
C GLY A 102 -0.50 -10.70 -13.53
N GLY A 103 0.42 -11.13 -12.68
CA GLY A 103 1.13 -10.27 -11.74
C GLY A 103 1.60 -11.04 -10.51
N GLN A 104 1.96 -10.29 -9.46
CA GLN A 104 2.28 -10.86 -8.16
C GLN A 104 0.99 -11.35 -7.50
N GLU A 105 0.84 -12.66 -7.33
CA GLU A 105 -0.29 -13.26 -6.61
C GLU A 105 -0.38 -12.70 -5.18
N VAL A 106 -1.62 -12.50 -4.73
CA VAL A 106 -1.95 -12.03 -3.39
C VAL A 106 -3.09 -12.85 -2.79
N CYS A 107 -3.08 -13.02 -1.48
CA CYS A 107 -4.19 -13.62 -0.74
C CYS A 107 -4.89 -12.57 0.14
N GLY A 108 -6.20 -12.40 -0.10
CA GLY A 108 -7.06 -11.56 0.72
C GLY A 108 -7.73 -12.36 1.83
N TRP A 109 -7.71 -11.83 3.06
CA TRP A 109 -8.45 -12.37 4.20
C TRP A 109 -9.78 -11.64 4.37
N PHE A 110 -10.89 -12.37 4.30
CA PHE A 110 -12.27 -11.88 4.38
C PHE A 110 -12.97 -12.46 5.62
N PRO A 111 -12.80 -11.86 6.81
CA PRO A 111 -13.45 -12.30 8.02
C PRO A 111 -14.95 -12.01 7.99
N PHE A 112 -15.73 -12.96 8.51
CA PHE A 112 -17.19 -12.87 8.57
C PHE A 112 -17.73 -13.57 9.81
N ILE A 113 -18.97 -13.25 10.17
CA ILE A 113 -19.72 -14.00 11.19
C ILE A 113 -20.60 -15.00 10.44
N ASN A 114 -20.49 -16.28 10.77
CA ASN A 114 -21.26 -17.35 10.12
C ASN A 114 -22.72 -17.34 10.61
N SER A 115 -23.56 -18.25 10.07
CA SER A 115 -24.96 -18.37 10.46
C SER A 115 -25.19 -18.71 11.93
N ASN A 116 -24.17 -19.26 12.61
CA ASN A 116 -24.23 -19.64 14.02
C ASN A 116 -23.80 -18.49 14.95
N GLY A 117 -23.45 -17.32 14.41
CA GLY A 117 -22.94 -16.20 15.20
C GLY A 117 -21.46 -16.32 15.56
N GLU A 118 -20.73 -17.26 14.94
CA GLU A 118 -19.31 -17.50 15.23
C GLU A 118 -18.42 -16.79 14.21
N ASN A 119 -17.25 -16.36 14.68
CA ASN A 119 -16.21 -15.80 13.83
C ASN A 119 -15.68 -16.88 12.87
N SER A 120 -15.61 -16.54 11.59
CA SER A 120 -15.11 -17.42 10.55
C SER A 120 -14.29 -16.64 9.52
N ASP A 121 -13.39 -17.36 8.87
CA ASP A 121 -12.41 -16.79 7.96
C ASP A 121 -12.60 -17.34 6.56
N ARG A 122 -12.48 -16.46 5.57
CA ARG A 122 -12.42 -16.84 4.16
C ARG A 122 -11.17 -16.24 3.56
N TYR A 123 -10.38 -17.06 2.89
CA TYR A 123 -9.19 -16.63 2.16
C TYR A 123 -9.45 -16.80 0.67
N ILE A 124 -9.13 -15.79 -0.13
CA ILE A 124 -9.31 -15.82 -1.58
C ILE A 124 -8.01 -15.35 -2.23
N ALA A 125 -7.45 -16.20 -3.10
CA ALA A 125 -6.27 -15.88 -3.89
C ALA A 125 -6.67 -15.10 -5.15
N PHE A 126 -5.87 -14.10 -5.49
CA PHE A 126 -6.02 -13.30 -6.70
C PHE A 126 -4.68 -13.20 -7.42
N ALA A 127 -4.69 -13.29 -8.74
CA ALA A 127 -3.46 -13.21 -9.55
C ALA A 127 -2.71 -11.88 -9.40
N ASN A 128 -3.36 -10.83 -8.88
CA ASN A 128 -2.72 -9.59 -8.47
C ASN A 128 -3.64 -8.74 -7.57
N ARG A 129 -3.06 -7.69 -6.97
CA ARG A 129 -3.75 -6.71 -6.12
C ARG A 129 -4.91 -6.00 -6.82
N CYS A 130 -4.79 -5.66 -8.10
CA CYS A 130 -5.88 -5.01 -8.83
C CYS A 130 -7.14 -5.87 -8.86
N LEU A 131 -7.02 -7.17 -9.14
CA LEU A 131 -8.14 -8.11 -9.16
C LEU A 131 -8.79 -8.26 -7.77
N LEU A 132 -7.97 -8.26 -6.72
CA LEU A 132 -8.44 -8.28 -5.34
C LEU A 132 -9.23 -7.00 -5.00
N ASP A 133 -8.70 -5.82 -5.33
CA ASP A 133 -9.36 -4.53 -5.10
C ASP A 133 -10.63 -4.38 -5.94
N GLN A 134 -10.60 -4.85 -7.19
CA GLN A 134 -11.77 -4.93 -8.07
C GLN A 134 -12.87 -5.77 -7.43
N TYR A 135 -12.56 -6.99 -6.99
CA TYR A 135 -13.51 -7.88 -6.34
C TYR A 135 -14.09 -7.25 -5.06
N SER A 136 -13.24 -6.71 -4.19
CA SER A 136 -13.63 -6.05 -2.95
C SER A 136 -14.60 -4.89 -3.19
N CYS A 137 -14.25 -4.02 -4.15
CA CYS A 137 -15.02 -2.83 -4.49
C CYS A 137 -16.39 -3.16 -5.09
N GLN A 138 -16.43 -4.06 -6.07
CA GLN A 138 -17.67 -4.40 -6.78
C GLN A 138 -18.68 -5.12 -5.89
N ASN A 139 -18.20 -5.93 -4.95
CA ASN A 139 -19.07 -6.77 -4.11
C ASN A 139 -19.40 -6.14 -2.75
N ASN A 140 -18.83 -4.98 -2.40
CA ASN A 140 -18.93 -4.39 -1.05
C ASN A 140 -18.45 -5.35 0.04
N ILE A 141 -17.29 -5.97 -0.19
CA ILE A 141 -16.68 -6.90 0.76
C ILE A 141 -15.28 -6.38 1.07
N ALA A 142 -15.01 -6.05 2.32
CA ALA A 142 -13.68 -5.66 2.76
C ALA A 142 -12.83 -6.91 3.04
N TYR A 143 -11.61 -6.93 2.51
CA TYR A 143 -10.56 -7.76 3.09
C TYR A 143 -9.91 -7.02 4.27
N ALA A 144 -9.55 -7.75 5.32
CA ALA A 144 -8.90 -7.23 6.51
C ALA A 144 -7.38 -7.11 6.31
N TYR A 145 -6.83 -5.98 6.76
CA TYR A 145 -5.39 -5.67 6.73
C TYR A 145 -4.78 -5.72 5.33
N GLU A 146 -3.45 -5.76 5.26
CA GLU A 146 -2.71 -5.83 4.00
C GLU A 146 -2.71 -7.29 3.48
N PRO A 147 -3.02 -7.52 2.20
CA PRO A 147 -3.01 -8.87 1.62
C PRO A 147 -1.61 -9.49 1.71
N THR A 148 -1.56 -10.79 1.97
CA THR A 148 -0.30 -11.52 1.95
C THR A 148 0.15 -11.76 0.51
N LEU A 149 1.47 -11.78 0.28
CA LEU A 149 2.03 -12.10 -1.03
C LEU A 149 2.07 -13.62 -1.22
N GLY A 150 1.66 -14.08 -2.41
CA GLY A 150 1.61 -15.50 -2.74
C GLY A 150 0.28 -16.17 -2.39
N PRO A 151 0.27 -17.52 -2.26
CA PRO A 151 -0.96 -18.29 -2.13
C PRO A 151 -1.60 -18.10 -0.76
N CYS A 152 -2.90 -18.41 -0.70
CA CYS A 152 -3.61 -18.47 0.57
C CYS A 152 -3.20 -19.69 1.43
N PRO A 153 -3.33 -19.60 2.77
CA PRO A 153 -3.10 -20.72 3.68
C PRO A 153 -4.00 -21.93 3.44
#